data_AF-A0A8D2GEY6-F1
#
_entry.id   AF-A0A8D2GEY6-F1
#
_cell.length_a   1.000
_cell.length_b   1.000
_cell.length_c   1.000
_cell.angle_alpha   90.00
_cell.angle_beta   90.00
_cell.angle_gamma   90.00
#
_symmetry.space_group_name_H-M   'P 1'
#
loop_
_entity.id
_entity.type
_entity.pdbx_description
1 polymer ?
#
loop_
_entity_poly.entity_id
_entity_poly.type
_entity_poly.pdbx_seq_one_letter_code
_entity_poly.pdbx_strand_id
1 'polypeptide(L)'
;MSMAAPRVFPLSCAVQQYAWGKMGSNSEVARLLASSDPLAQIAEDKPYAELWMGTHPRGDAKIFDNRISQKTLGQWIAENQDSLGSKVKDTFNGNLPFLFKVLSVETPLSIQAHPNKELAEKLHLQAPQHYPDANHKPEMAIALTPFQGLCGFRPVEEIITFMKKVPEFQFLIGDEAATHLKQTMSHDSQAVASALQSCFSHLMKSEKKVVAEQLNLLVKRISQQGGHGYILGWVQCSGLGSPADTRL
;
A
#
# COMPACT_ATOMS: atom_id res chain seq x y z
N MET A 1 -26.51 40.97 11.99
CA MET A 1 -26.57 39.57 12.46
C MET A 1 -25.37 38.84 11.88
N SER A 2 -24.45 38.35 12.72
CA SER A 2 -23.34 37.51 12.26
C SER A 2 -23.95 36.21 11.73
N MET A 3 -23.78 35.91 10.44
CA MET A 3 -24.16 34.59 9.93
C MET A 3 -23.28 33.55 10.61
N ALA A 4 -23.89 32.50 11.17
CA ALA A 4 -23.13 31.39 11.73
C ALA A 4 -22.19 30.80 10.67
N ALA A 5 -20.94 30.54 11.04
CA ALA A 5 -19.96 29.95 10.13
C ALA A 5 -20.50 28.60 9.57
N PRO A 6 -20.31 28.33 8.26
CA PRO A 6 -20.78 27.09 7.66
C PRO A 6 -20.09 25.88 8.30
N ARG A 7 -20.90 24.88 8.69
CA ARG A 7 -20.44 23.64 9.34
C ARG A 7 -20.11 22.52 8.37
N VAL A 8 -20.51 22.66 7.10
CA VAL A 8 -20.24 21.74 6.01
C VAL A 8 -19.81 22.56 4.81
N PHE A 9 -18.67 22.21 4.24
CA PHE A 9 -18.04 22.91 3.13
C PHE A 9 -17.26 21.91 2.27
N PRO A 10 -17.19 22.11 0.95
CA PRO A 10 -16.41 21.26 0.06
C PRO A 10 -14.90 21.49 0.24
N LEU A 11 -14.12 20.46 -0.09
CA LEU A 11 -12.66 20.51 -0.09
C LEU A 11 -12.13 20.37 -1.52
N SER A 12 -11.09 21.12 -1.83
CA SER A 12 -10.21 20.87 -2.97
C SER A 12 -9.00 20.07 -2.47
N CYS A 13 -8.93 18.83 -2.90
CA CYS A 13 -8.03 17.81 -2.37
C CYS A 13 -6.78 17.64 -3.23
N ALA A 14 -5.67 17.23 -2.61
CA ALA A 14 -4.40 17.09 -3.32
C ALA A 14 -4.36 15.80 -4.15
N VAL A 15 -3.91 15.89 -5.40
CA VAL A 15 -3.69 14.73 -6.27
C VAL A 15 -2.20 14.43 -6.36
N GLN A 16 -1.83 13.16 -6.19
CA GLN A 16 -0.48 12.67 -6.39
C GLN A 16 -0.40 11.93 -7.74
N GLN A 17 0.53 12.37 -8.60
CA GLN A 17 0.73 11.84 -9.95
C GLN A 17 1.88 10.83 -10.00
N TYR A 18 1.81 9.80 -9.15
CA TYR A 18 2.84 8.75 -9.14
C TYR A 18 2.73 7.87 -10.39
N ALA A 19 3.88 7.44 -10.93
CA ALA A 19 3.97 6.69 -12.19
C ALA A 19 3.15 5.38 -12.21
N TRP A 20 2.85 4.80 -11.04
CA TRP A 20 2.04 3.59 -10.94
C TRP A 20 0.54 3.81 -11.14
N GLY A 21 0.08 5.06 -11.17
CA GLY A 21 -1.33 5.42 -11.27
C GLY A 21 -1.89 5.26 -12.68
N LYS A 22 -3.22 5.08 -12.76
CA LYS A 22 -3.94 5.07 -14.05
C LYS A 22 -3.79 6.41 -14.77
N MET A 23 -3.68 6.35 -16.10
CA MET A 23 -3.50 7.53 -16.94
C MET A 23 -4.84 8.23 -17.22
N GLY A 24 -4.83 9.57 -17.14
CA GLY A 24 -5.93 10.40 -17.61
C GLY A 24 -7.30 10.02 -17.06
N SER A 25 -8.31 10.09 -17.93
CA SER A 25 -9.70 9.81 -17.60
C SER A 25 -9.98 8.35 -17.24
N ASN A 26 -9.02 7.43 -17.46
CA ASN A 26 -9.13 6.04 -17.00
C ASN A 26 -8.97 5.93 -15.46
N SER A 27 -8.37 6.94 -14.82
CA SER A 27 -8.23 7.00 -13.37
C SER A 27 -9.51 7.43 -12.67
N GLU A 28 -9.89 6.69 -11.62
CA GLU A 28 -10.96 7.11 -10.71
C GLU A 28 -10.58 8.41 -9.98
N VAL A 29 -9.30 8.60 -9.67
CA VAL A 29 -8.81 9.85 -9.06
C VAL A 29 -9.00 11.04 -10.00
N ALA A 30 -8.72 10.88 -11.30
CA ALA A 30 -8.94 11.94 -12.28
C ALA A 30 -10.43 12.29 -12.44
N ARG A 31 -11.30 11.26 -12.52
CA ARG A 31 -12.76 11.46 -12.59
C ARG A 31 -13.31 12.15 -11.36
N LEU A 32 -12.88 11.76 -10.16
CA LEU A 32 -13.28 12.42 -8.92
C LEU A 32 -12.83 13.88 -8.89
N LEU A 33 -11.59 14.17 -9.30
CA LEU A 33 -11.09 15.55 -9.39
C LEU A 33 -11.98 16.40 -10.31
N ALA A 34 -12.23 15.94 -11.55
CA ALA A 34 -13.06 16.65 -12.52
C ALA A 34 -14.52 16.82 -12.05
N SER A 35 -15.04 15.88 -11.27
CA SER A 35 -16.37 16.01 -10.67
C SER A 35 -16.45 17.05 -9.55
N SER A 36 -15.32 17.31 -8.87
CA SER A 36 -15.24 18.23 -7.73
C SER A 36 -14.96 19.69 -8.12
N ASP A 37 -14.38 19.92 -9.29
CA ASP A 37 -14.06 21.24 -9.82
C ASP A 37 -14.36 21.29 -11.33
N PRO A 38 -15.41 22.03 -11.76
CA PRO A 38 -15.77 22.16 -13.18
C PRO A 38 -14.67 22.77 -14.07
N LEU A 39 -13.68 23.45 -13.47
CA LEU A 39 -12.54 24.02 -14.19
C LEU A 39 -11.36 23.05 -14.28
N ALA A 40 -11.37 21.94 -13.53
CA ALA A 40 -10.30 20.97 -13.57
C ALA A 40 -10.25 20.26 -14.92
N GLN A 41 -9.10 20.37 -15.58
CA GLN A 41 -8.82 19.65 -16.82
C GLN A 41 -8.03 18.38 -16.51
N ILE A 42 -8.50 17.26 -17.06
CA ILE A 42 -7.77 16.00 -17.01
C ILE A 42 -6.71 16.01 -18.12
N ALA A 43 -5.45 15.86 -17.73
CA ALA A 43 -4.36 15.63 -18.67
C ALA A 43 -4.31 14.14 -19.00
N GLU A 44 -4.71 13.77 -20.21
CA GLU A 44 -4.85 12.35 -20.62
C GLU A 44 -3.52 11.58 -20.64
N ASP A 45 -2.40 12.29 -20.73
CA ASP A 45 -1.03 11.75 -20.76
C ASP A 45 -0.36 11.65 -19.38
N LYS A 46 -1.07 11.98 -18.29
CA LYS A 46 -0.53 11.96 -16.92
C LYS A 46 -1.16 10.89 -16.04
N PRO A 47 -0.39 10.31 -15.10
CA PRO A 47 -0.94 9.39 -14.13
C PRO A 47 -1.65 10.15 -13.01
N TYR A 48 -2.76 9.60 -12.54
CA TYR A 48 -3.53 10.09 -11.40
C TYR A 48 -3.64 8.95 -10.38
N ALA A 49 -2.74 8.94 -9.39
CA ALA A 49 -2.48 7.78 -8.54
C ALA A 49 -3.25 7.85 -7.21
N GLU A 50 -3.15 8.97 -6.47
CA GLU A 50 -3.81 9.15 -5.18
C GLU A 50 -4.56 10.49 -5.11
N LEU A 51 -5.76 10.49 -4.54
CA LEU A 51 -6.47 11.69 -4.08
C LEU A 51 -6.39 11.75 -2.55
N TRP A 52 -5.84 12.81 -1.98
CA TRP A 52 -5.62 12.95 -0.53
C TRP A 52 -6.64 13.89 0.10
N MET A 53 -7.36 13.37 1.09
CA MET A 53 -8.38 14.08 1.86
C MET A 53 -7.99 14.10 3.33
N GLY A 54 -7.57 15.27 3.81
CA GLY A 54 -7.13 15.46 5.20
C GLY A 54 -6.14 16.60 5.33
N THR A 55 -5.37 16.56 6.42
CA THR A 55 -4.44 17.63 6.82
C THR A 55 -2.97 17.25 6.68
N HIS A 56 -2.65 16.30 5.80
CA HIS A 56 -1.27 15.82 5.69
C HIS A 56 -0.37 16.93 5.10
N PRO A 57 0.83 17.22 5.66
CA PRO A 57 1.65 18.38 5.23
C PRO A 57 1.96 18.45 3.73
N ARG A 58 2.16 17.30 3.08
CA ARG A 58 2.40 17.19 1.62
C ARG A 58 1.15 17.30 0.74
N GLY A 59 -0.03 17.46 1.32
CA GLY A 59 -1.31 17.45 0.63
C GLY A 59 -2.46 17.89 1.52
N ASP A 60 -2.27 18.98 2.25
CA ASP A 60 -3.30 19.55 3.13
C ASP A 60 -4.42 20.11 2.25
N ALA A 61 -5.62 19.56 2.42
CA ALA A 61 -6.77 19.91 1.59
C ALA A 61 -7.12 21.39 1.76
N LYS A 62 -7.56 22.05 0.69
CA LYS A 62 -8.02 23.44 0.73
C LYS A 62 -9.51 23.49 0.93
N ILE A 63 -10.00 24.45 1.69
CA ILE A 63 -11.44 24.71 1.77
C ILE A 63 -11.88 25.38 0.47
N PHE A 64 -12.79 24.75 -0.26
CA PHE A 64 -13.29 25.24 -1.56
C PHE A 64 -14.62 25.99 -1.43
N ASP A 65 -14.67 26.95 -0.50
CA ASP A 65 -15.89 27.68 -0.16
C ASP A 65 -15.61 29.16 0.05
N ASN A 66 -16.19 30.02 -0.79
CA ASN A 66 -15.98 31.47 -0.74
C ASN A 66 -16.54 32.12 0.54
N ARG A 67 -17.36 31.40 1.32
CA ARG A 67 -17.85 31.87 2.63
C ARG A 67 -16.79 31.76 3.72
N ILE A 68 -15.74 30.97 3.50
CA ILE A 68 -14.63 30.78 4.41
C ILE A 68 -13.39 31.42 3.78
N SER A 69 -12.62 32.17 4.57
CA SER A 69 -11.33 32.71 4.13
C SER A 69 -10.46 31.60 3.56
N GLN A 70 -9.74 31.87 2.48
CA GLN A 70 -8.86 30.90 1.81
C GLN A 70 -7.84 30.31 2.79
N LYS A 71 -8.10 29.09 3.24
CA LYS A 71 -7.32 28.35 4.24
C LYS A 71 -7.25 26.87 3.87
N THR A 72 -6.21 26.21 4.36
CA THR A 72 -6.18 24.74 4.36
C THR A 72 -7.06 24.18 5.47
N LEU A 73 -7.41 22.90 5.36
CA LEU A 73 -8.17 22.19 6.37
C LEU A 73 -7.40 22.14 7.69
N GLY A 74 -6.08 21.93 7.64
CA GLY A 74 -5.22 21.97 8.83
C GLY A 74 -5.27 23.31 9.55
N GLN A 75 -5.17 24.42 8.82
CA GLN A 75 -5.28 25.77 9.39
C GLN A 75 -6.65 26.01 10.01
N TRP A 76 -7.73 25.60 9.32
CA TRP A 76 -9.08 25.75 9.84
C TRP A 76 -9.30 24.93 11.11
N ILE A 77 -8.82 23.68 11.17
CA ILE A 77 -8.92 22.83 12.37
C ILE A 77 -8.14 23.44 13.54
N ALA A 78 -6.96 24.01 13.30
CA ALA A 78 -6.16 24.65 14.35
C ALA A 78 -6.90 25.82 15.03
N GLU A 79 -7.73 26.56 14.28
CA GLU A 79 -8.57 27.65 14.79
C GLU A 79 -9.90 27.17 15.37
N ASN A 80 -10.34 25.95 15.02
CA ASN A 80 -11.64 25.40 15.35
C ASN A 80 -11.51 24.02 16.03
N GLN A 81 -10.56 23.84 16.95
CA GLN A 81 -10.20 22.52 17.50
C GLN A 81 -11.38 21.72 18.07
N ASP A 82 -12.43 22.40 18.53
CA ASP A 82 -13.65 21.75 19.05
C ASP A 82 -14.40 20.97 17.96
N SER A 83 -14.13 21.22 16.67
CA SER A 83 -14.67 20.46 15.54
C SER A 83 -14.22 19.00 15.51
N LEU A 84 -13.10 18.67 16.16
CA LEU A 84 -12.61 17.30 16.29
C LEU A 84 -13.37 16.50 17.36
N GLY A 85 -14.02 17.21 18.30
CA GLY A 85 -14.52 16.65 19.55
C GLY A 85 -13.39 16.43 20.57
N SER A 86 -13.75 16.51 21.86
CA SER A 86 -12.80 16.46 22.98
C SER A 86 -11.92 15.22 22.96
N LYS A 87 -12.51 14.03 22.74
CA LYS A 87 -11.77 12.76 22.72
C LYS A 87 -10.63 12.76 21.70
N VAL A 88 -10.88 13.21 20.47
CA VAL A 88 -9.87 13.22 19.40
C VAL A 88 -8.81 14.29 19.70
N LYS A 89 -9.26 15.47 20.13
CA LYS A 89 -8.37 16.57 20.51
C LYS A 89 -7.37 16.14 21.58
N ASP A 90 -7.84 15.50 22.64
CA ASP A 90 -6.99 15.08 23.77
C ASP A 90 -6.06 13.93 23.38
N THR A 91 -6.55 12.98 22.58
CA THR A 91 -5.78 11.77 22.20
C THR A 91 -4.71 12.07 21.14
N PHE A 92 -4.99 12.99 20.22
CA PHE A 92 -4.15 13.26 19.04
C PHE A 92 -3.64 14.70 18.97
N ASN A 93 -3.58 15.37 20.12
CA ASN A 93 -3.02 16.73 20.29
C ASN A 93 -3.64 17.76 19.33
N GLY A 94 -4.96 17.69 19.13
CA GLY A 94 -5.68 18.60 18.24
C GLY A 94 -5.44 18.39 16.74
N ASN A 95 -4.90 17.23 16.34
CA ASN A 95 -4.68 16.87 14.94
C ASN A 95 -5.74 15.89 14.43
N LEU A 96 -5.97 15.91 13.11
CA LEU A 96 -6.77 14.89 12.44
C LEU A 96 -5.99 13.56 12.42
N PRO A 97 -6.51 12.47 13.01
CA PRO A 97 -5.73 11.25 13.23
C PRO A 97 -5.73 10.26 12.06
N PHE A 98 -6.21 10.69 10.89
CA PHE A 98 -6.24 9.84 9.70
C PHE A 98 -6.00 10.67 8.44
N LEU A 99 -5.53 10.00 7.40
CA LEU A 99 -5.49 10.51 6.04
C LEU A 99 -6.39 9.61 5.19
N PHE A 100 -7.45 10.18 4.62
CA PHE A 100 -8.33 9.44 3.73
C PHE A 100 -7.81 9.58 2.29
N LYS A 101 -7.87 8.47 1.53
CA LYS A 101 -7.37 8.44 0.16
C LYS A 101 -8.29 7.68 -0.78
N VAL A 102 -8.32 8.11 -2.04
CA VAL A 102 -8.72 7.25 -3.17
C VAL A 102 -7.47 6.91 -3.96
N LEU A 103 -7.28 5.63 -4.29
CA LEU A 103 -6.16 5.15 -5.09
C LEU A 103 -6.68 4.66 -6.44
N SER A 104 -6.00 5.00 -7.53
CA SER A 104 -6.24 4.44 -8.86
C SER A 104 -4.98 3.77 -9.39
N VAL A 105 -4.90 2.46 -9.20
CA VAL A 105 -3.69 1.66 -9.45
C VAL A 105 -3.71 1.09 -10.87
N GLU A 106 -2.66 1.35 -11.65
CA GLU A 106 -2.39 0.72 -12.95
C GLU A 106 -1.36 -0.40 -12.80
N THR A 107 -0.24 -0.11 -12.14
CA THR A 107 0.83 -1.09 -11.92
C THR A 107 0.88 -1.56 -10.46
N PRO A 108 1.17 -2.84 -10.18
CA PRO A 108 1.26 -3.34 -8.81
C PRO A 108 2.27 -2.60 -7.95
N LEU A 109 1.84 -2.24 -6.73
CA LEU A 109 2.65 -1.57 -5.72
C LEU A 109 3.62 -2.54 -5.06
N SER A 110 4.60 -2.01 -4.31
CA SER A 110 5.55 -2.84 -3.58
C SER A 110 4.85 -3.68 -2.49
N ILE A 111 5.44 -4.83 -2.16
CA ILE A 111 5.09 -5.58 -0.96
C ILE A 111 5.54 -4.76 0.25
N GLN A 112 4.64 -4.56 1.21
CA GLN A 112 4.87 -3.67 2.35
C GLN A 112 4.39 -4.31 3.64
N ALA A 113 5.06 -3.95 4.74
CA ALA A 113 4.60 -4.18 6.09
C ALA A 113 4.87 -2.91 6.91
N HIS A 114 3.93 -2.53 7.76
CA HIS A 114 4.09 -1.38 8.65
C HIS A 114 4.49 -1.83 10.04
N PRO A 115 5.47 -1.18 10.69
CA PRO A 115 5.84 -1.50 12.05
C PRO A 115 4.68 -1.22 13.02
N ASN A 116 4.64 -1.95 14.13
CA ASN A 116 3.84 -1.55 15.28
C ASN A 116 4.44 -0.28 15.93
N LYS A 117 3.75 0.29 16.92
CA LYS A 117 4.13 1.57 17.51
C LYS A 117 5.55 1.55 18.10
N GLU A 118 5.85 0.54 18.91
CA GLU A 118 7.16 0.37 19.56
C GLU A 118 8.30 0.24 18.53
N LEU A 119 8.09 -0.54 17.46
CA LEU A 119 9.08 -0.70 16.42
C LEU A 119 9.24 0.56 15.57
N ALA A 120 8.15 1.30 15.30
CA ALA A 120 8.20 2.55 14.56
C ALA A 120 9.04 3.61 15.29
N GLU A 121 8.88 3.75 16.61
CA GLU A 121 9.68 4.64 17.46
C GLU A 121 11.17 4.29 17.37
N LYS A 122 11.50 3.00 17.50
CA LYS A 122 12.89 2.53 17.39
C LYS A 122 13.49 2.81 16.02
N LEU A 123 12.74 2.52 14.94
CA LEU A 123 13.21 2.69 13.57
C LEU A 123 13.37 4.17 13.20
N HIS A 124 12.46 5.03 13.64
CA HIS A 124 12.57 6.49 13.48
C HIS A 124 13.84 7.04 14.14
N LEU A 125 14.16 6.58 15.35
CA LEU A 125 15.39 6.97 16.05
C LEU A 125 16.66 6.49 15.35
N GLN A 126 16.63 5.28 14.76
CA GLN A 126 17.81 4.66 14.14
C GLN A 126 18.07 5.14 12.71
N ALA A 127 17.01 5.41 11.94
CA ALA A 127 17.10 5.73 10.52
C ALA A 127 15.96 6.69 10.09
N PRO A 128 15.94 7.94 10.59
CA PRO A 128 14.86 8.90 10.35
C PRO A 128 14.66 9.26 8.86
N GLN A 129 15.69 9.07 8.03
CA GLN A 129 15.60 9.24 6.58
C GLN A 129 14.74 8.17 5.88
N HIS A 130 14.59 6.99 6.50
CA HIS A 130 13.78 5.88 5.99
C HIS A 130 12.43 5.76 6.73
N TYR A 131 12.41 6.16 7.99
CA TYR A 131 11.23 6.16 8.85
C TYR A 131 10.98 7.61 9.30
N PRO A 132 10.22 8.40 8.54
CA PRO A 132 10.11 9.85 8.77
C PRO A 132 9.32 10.22 10.03
N ASP A 133 8.60 9.28 10.62
CA ASP A 133 7.85 9.46 11.85
C ASP A 133 7.87 8.20 12.72
N ALA A 134 7.50 8.38 13.99
CA ALA A 134 7.50 7.36 15.02
C ALA A 134 6.13 6.66 15.19
N ASN A 135 5.27 6.68 14.18
CA ASN A 135 3.89 6.18 14.32
C ASN A 135 3.67 4.82 13.66
N HIS A 136 2.75 4.04 14.22
CA HIS A 136 2.20 2.90 13.47
C HIS A 136 1.34 3.41 12.32
N LYS A 137 1.07 2.54 11.33
CA LYS A 137 0.24 2.88 10.18
C LYS A 137 -0.79 1.78 9.89
N PRO A 138 -1.85 1.66 10.71
CA PRO A 138 -2.97 0.80 10.39
C PRO A 138 -3.68 1.34 9.14
N GLU A 139 -3.96 0.46 8.20
CA GLU A 139 -4.59 0.81 6.92
C GLU A 139 -5.84 -0.05 6.70
N MET A 140 -6.83 0.53 6.02
CA MET A 140 -8.05 -0.16 5.60
C MET A 140 -8.32 0.20 4.15
N ALA A 141 -8.57 -0.82 3.32
CA ALA A 141 -8.90 -0.66 1.91
C ALA A 141 -10.35 -1.06 1.65
N ILE A 142 -11.07 -0.25 0.88
CA ILE A 142 -12.42 -0.54 0.41
C ILE A 142 -12.38 -0.47 -1.13
N ALA A 143 -12.81 -1.55 -1.77
CA ALA A 143 -12.80 -1.65 -3.22
C ALA A 143 -13.95 -0.81 -3.82
N LEU A 144 -13.60 0.22 -4.60
CA LEU A 144 -14.57 1.00 -5.40
C LEU A 144 -14.86 0.36 -6.76
N THR A 145 -13.87 -0.39 -7.28
CA THR A 145 -13.92 -1.18 -8.51
C THR A 145 -13.38 -2.58 -8.19
N PRO A 146 -13.43 -3.56 -9.12
CA PRO A 146 -12.71 -4.81 -8.94
C PRO A 146 -11.26 -4.55 -8.50
N PHE A 147 -10.86 -5.17 -7.40
CA PHE A 147 -9.61 -4.91 -6.71
C PHE A 147 -8.87 -6.22 -6.43
N GLN A 148 -7.55 -6.17 -6.52
CA GLN A 148 -6.66 -7.28 -6.28
C GLN A 148 -5.53 -6.82 -5.35
N GLY A 149 -5.22 -7.61 -4.33
CA GLY A 149 -4.17 -7.31 -3.37
C GLY A 149 -3.65 -8.57 -2.70
N LEU A 150 -2.44 -8.48 -2.15
CA LEU A 150 -1.84 -9.50 -1.29
C LEU A 150 -2.02 -9.04 0.17
N CYS A 151 -2.48 -9.93 1.04
CA CYS A 151 -2.68 -9.63 2.45
C CYS A 151 -2.38 -10.86 3.30
N GLY A 152 -1.33 -10.76 4.13
CA GLY A 152 -0.88 -11.84 5.00
C GLY A 152 -0.23 -13.02 4.26
N PHE A 153 0.24 -13.98 5.05
CA PHE A 153 0.72 -15.26 4.54
C PHE A 153 -0.45 -16.21 4.28
N ARG A 154 -0.29 -17.09 3.29
CA ARG A 154 -1.20 -18.22 3.07
C ARG A 154 -1.15 -19.20 4.26
N PRO A 155 -2.18 -20.05 4.45
CA PRO A 155 -2.09 -21.20 5.33
C PRO A 155 -0.83 -22.03 5.04
N VAL A 156 -0.18 -22.53 6.09
CA VAL A 156 1.12 -23.20 5.97
C VAL A 156 1.04 -24.46 5.11
N GLU A 157 -0.09 -25.16 5.15
CA GLU A 157 -0.42 -26.31 4.32
C GLU A 157 -0.40 -25.96 2.82
N GLU A 158 -0.93 -24.80 2.46
CA GLU A 158 -0.90 -24.30 1.08
C GLU A 158 0.53 -23.95 0.68
N ILE A 159 1.28 -23.28 1.54
CA ILE A 159 2.69 -22.92 1.27
C ILE A 159 3.50 -24.19 0.99
N ILE A 160 3.38 -25.21 1.84
CA ILE A 160 4.05 -26.50 1.66
C ILE A 160 3.58 -27.21 0.37
N THR A 161 2.30 -27.09 0.04
CA THR A 161 1.78 -27.62 -1.23
C THR A 161 2.41 -26.92 -2.42
N PHE A 162 2.57 -25.59 -2.38
CA PHE A 162 3.26 -24.84 -3.43
C PHE A 162 4.74 -25.18 -3.50
N MET A 163 5.43 -25.35 -2.38
CA MET A 163 6.81 -25.86 -2.37
C MET A 163 6.93 -27.20 -3.12
N LYS A 164 5.98 -28.13 -2.94
CA LYS A 164 5.98 -29.41 -3.68
C LYS A 164 5.66 -29.25 -5.17
N LYS A 165 4.76 -28.33 -5.53
CA LYS A 165 4.26 -28.16 -6.90
C LYS A 165 5.09 -27.21 -7.76
N VAL A 166 5.88 -26.34 -7.13
CA VAL A 166 6.64 -25.26 -7.77
C VAL A 166 8.14 -25.44 -7.43
N PRO A 167 8.86 -26.30 -8.16
CA PRO A 167 10.29 -26.54 -7.98
C PRO A 167 11.17 -25.28 -7.82
N GLU A 168 10.91 -24.22 -8.58
CA GLU A 168 11.69 -22.97 -8.52
C GLU A 168 11.45 -22.23 -7.20
N PHE A 169 10.24 -22.32 -6.66
CA PHE A 169 9.93 -21.78 -5.33
C PHE A 169 10.61 -22.61 -4.25
N GLN A 170 10.54 -23.95 -4.30
CA GLN A 170 11.27 -24.82 -3.38
C GLN A 170 12.78 -24.54 -3.41
N PHE A 171 13.34 -24.33 -4.60
CA PHE A 171 14.76 -24.01 -4.76
C PHE A 171 15.13 -22.72 -4.01
N LEU A 172 14.34 -21.66 -4.15
CA LEU A 172 14.60 -20.38 -3.49
C LEU A 172 14.38 -20.41 -1.97
N ILE A 173 13.48 -21.28 -1.49
CA ILE A 173 13.28 -21.49 -0.05
C ILE A 173 14.43 -22.29 0.57
N GLY A 174 15.01 -23.22 -0.19
CA GLY A 174 16.06 -24.13 0.26
C GLY A 174 15.54 -25.33 1.05
N ASP A 175 16.24 -26.45 0.93
CA ASP A 175 15.80 -27.74 1.46
C ASP A 175 15.75 -27.78 2.99
N GLU A 176 16.69 -27.13 3.66
CA GLU A 176 16.73 -27.06 5.13
C GLU A 176 15.51 -26.32 5.69
N ALA A 177 15.24 -25.09 5.22
CA ALA A 177 14.11 -24.29 5.67
C ALA A 177 12.77 -24.95 5.32
N ALA A 178 12.64 -25.52 4.12
CA ALA A 178 11.45 -26.24 3.70
C ALA A 178 11.19 -27.50 4.54
N THR A 179 12.25 -28.23 4.91
CA THR A 179 12.15 -29.43 5.76
C THR A 179 11.74 -29.03 7.18
N HIS A 180 12.35 -27.98 7.72
CA HIS A 180 12.00 -27.45 9.03
C HIS A 180 10.52 -27.05 9.08
N LEU A 181 10.01 -26.29 8.11
CA LEU A 181 8.60 -25.89 8.06
C LEU A 181 7.65 -27.11 8.01
N LYS A 182 8.00 -28.16 7.25
CA LYS A 182 7.20 -29.39 7.17
C LYS A 182 7.17 -30.16 8.48
N GLN A 183 8.28 -30.18 9.22
CA GLN A 183 8.37 -30.84 10.53
C GLN A 183 7.60 -30.08 11.61
N THR A 184 7.50 -28.75 11.47
CA THR A 184 6.92 -27.88 12.49
C THR A 184 5.39 -27.75 12.43
N MET A 185 4.73 -28.30 11.41
CA MET A 185 3.26 -28.18 11.23
C MET A 185 2.42 -28.66 12.42
N SER A 186 2.93 -29.61 13.22
CA SER A 186 2.25 -30.15 14.40
C SER A 186 2.60 -29.45 15.72
N HIS A 187 3.39 -28.37 15.66
CA HIS A 187 3.81 -27.61 16.84
C HIS A 187 2.94 -26.36 17.07
N ASP A 188 3.26 -25.61 18.13
CA ASP A 188 2.56 -24.37 18.45
C ASP A 188 2.78 -23.26 17.39
N SER A 189 1.92 -22.24 17.45
CA SER A 189 1.93 -21.12 16.51
C SER A 189 3.25 -20.35 16.46
N GLN A 190 4.01 -20.32 17.56
CA GLN A 190 5.27 -19.59 17.63
C GLN A 190 6.38 -20.33 16.88
N ALA A 191 6.45 -21.65 17.05
CA ALA A 191 7.37 -22.49 16.30
C ALA A 191 7.11 -22.39 14.79
N VAL A 192 5.84 -22.44 14.39
CA VAL A 192 5.43 -22.30 12.99
C VAL A 192 5.83 -20.93 12.42
N ALA A 193 5.61 -19.85 13.19
CA ALA A 193 6.02 -18.50 12.77
C ALA A 193 7.53 -18.38 12.57
N SER A 194 8.34 -18.98 13.44
CA SER A 194 9.81 -19.01 13.31
C SER A 194 10.28 -19.78 12.06
N ALA A 195 9.66 -20.94 11.78
CA ALA A 195 9.98 -21.72 10.59
C ALA A 195 9.59 -20.97 9.30
N LEU A 196 8.44 -20.30 9.31
CA LEU A 196 7.99 -19.46 8.19
C LEU A 196 8.89 -18.24 7.99
N GLN A 197 9.34 -17.60 9.08
CA GLN A 197 10.30 -16.50 9.03
C GLN A 197 11.62 -16.94 8.39
N SER A 198 12.10 -18.15 8.71
CA SER A 198 13.31 -18.71 8.11
C SER A 198 13.15 -18.91 6.60
N CYS A 199 12.03 -19.51 6.18
CA CYS A 199 11.70 -19.68 4.76
C CYS A 199 11.65 -18.34 4.00
N PHE A 200 10.92 -17.37 4.54
CA PHE A 200 10.79 -16.04 3.94
C PHE A 200 12.14 -15.31 3.90
N SER A 201 12.91 -15.38 4.98
CA SER A 201 14.23 -14.73 5.06
C SER A 201 15.21 -15.30 4.03
N HIS A 202 15.18 -16.60 3.77
CA HIS A 202 16.05 -17.21 2.78
C HIS A 202 15.72 -16.73 1.35
N LEU A 203 14.43 -16.71 1.01
CA LEU A 203 13.95 -16.17 -0.26
C LEU A 203 14.37 -14.70 -0.43
N MET A 204 14.10 -13.84 0.58
CA MET A 204 14.37 -12.40 0.49
C MET A 204 15.87 -12.05 0.51
N LYS A 205 16.73 -12.96 1.00
CA LYS A 205 18.20 -12.78 1.00
C LYS A 205 18.89 -13.44 -0.19
N SER A 206 18.14 -14.16 -1.04
CA SER A 206 18.70 -14.80 -2.22
C SER A 206 19.27 -13.77 -3.19
N GLU A 207 20.34 -14.13 -3.90
CA GLU A 207 20.92 -13.24 -4.90
C GLU A 207 19.90 -12.92 -6.01
N LYS A 208 19.79 -11.63 -6.37
CA LYS A 208 18.84 -11.17 -7.40
C LYS A 208 18.96 -11.95 -8.72
N LYS A 209 20.19 -12.33 -9.11
CA LYS A 209 20.45 -13.14 -10.30
C LYS A 209 19.80 -14.52 -10.19
N VAL A 210 19.95 -15.19 -9.05
CA VAL A 210 19.34 -16.50 -8.78
C VAL A 210 17.82 -16.40 -8.80
N VAL A 211 17.25 -15.38 -8.15
CA VAL A 211 15.79 -15.13 -8.18
C VAL A 211 15.30 -14.95 -9.62
N ALA A 212 15.99 -14.13 -10.43
CA ALA A 212 15.62 -13.92 -11.83
C ALA A 212 15.71 -15.20 -12.68
N GLU A 213 16.76 -16.01 -12.49
CA GLU A 213 16.89 -17.31 -13.17
C GLU A 213 15.74 -18.26 -12.82
N GLN A 214 15.44 -18.41 -11.53
CA GLN A 214 14.35 -19.26 -11.06
C GLN A 214 12.99 -18.77 -11.54
N LEU A 215 12.78 -17.46 -11.58
CA LEU A 215 11.55 -16.90 -12.11
C LEU A 215 11.39 -17.11 -13.63
N ASN A 216 12.47 -16.99 -14.40
CA ASN A 216 12.45 -17.30 -15.83
C ASN A 216 12.09 -18.77 -16.10
N LEU A 217 12.61 -19.69 -15.27
CA LEU A 217 12.24 -21.10 -15.33
C LEU A 217 10.75 -21.30 -15.01
N LEU A 218 10.24 -20.63 -13.98
CA LEU A 218 8.83 -20.66 -13.61
C LEU A 218 7.94 -20.18 -14.77
N VAL A 219 8.23 -19.01 -15.35
CA VAL A 219 7.48 -18.44 -16.48
C VAL A 219 7.50 -19.39 -17.67
N LYS A 220 8.67 -19.95 -18.01
CA LYS A 220 8.81 -20.93 -19.10
C LYS A 220 7.94 -22.15 -18.86
N ARG A 221 7.97 -22.72 -17.65
CA ARG A 221 7.19 -23.92 -17.31
C ARG A 221 5.69 -23.66 -17.43
N ILE A 222 5.18 -22.58 -16.83
CA ILE A 222 3.73 -22.30 -16.84
C ILE A 222 3.26 -22.01 -18.27
N SER A 223 4.08 -21.34 -19.09
CA SER A 223 3.77 -21.06 -20.50
C SER A 223 3.64 -22.33 -21.34
N GLN A 224 4.45 -23.36 -21.05
CA GLN A 224 4.42 -24.64 -21.77
C GLN A 224 3.24 -25.54 -21.35
N GLN A 225 2.72 -25.38 -20.13
CA GLN A 225 1.61 -26.19 -19.60
C GLN A 225 0.23 -25.71 -20.07
N GLY A 226 0.15 -24.79 -21.04
CA GLY A 226 -1.12 -24.20 -21.50
C GLY A 226 -1.83 -23.41 -20.40
N GLY A 227 -1.11 -23.00 -19.35
CA GLY A 227 -1.65 -22.30 -18.20
C GLY A 227 -2.02 -20.85 -18.51
N HIS A 228 -2.98 -20.60 -19.40
CA HIS A 228 -3.59 -19.28 -19.62
C HIS A 228 -4.46 -18.83 -18.42
N GLY A 229 -4.02 -19.16 -17.21
CA GLY A 229 -4.72 -18.85 -15.96
C GLY A 229 -4.13 -17.63 -15.27
N TYR A 230 -4.90 -17.12 -14.31
CA TYR A 230 -4.61 -15.95 -13.45
C TYR A 230 -3.13 -15.79 -13.05
N ILE A 231 -2.39 -16.87 -12.79
CA ILE A 231 -0.97 -16.81 -12.37
C ILE A 231 -0.05 -16.22 -13.45
N LEU A 232 -0.22 -16.60 -14.72
CA LEU A 232 0.61 -16.06 -15.81
C LEU A 232 0.31 -14.57 -16.03
N GLY A 233 -0.97 -14.21 -15.97
CA GLY A 233 -1.40 -12.80 -15.99
C GLY A 233 -0.85 -12.00 -14.82
N TRP A 234 -0.83 -12.58 -13.61
CA TRP A 234 -0.23 -11.93 -12.43
C TRP A 234 1.28 -11.76 -12.56
N VAL A 235 2.03 -12.78 -12.95
CA VAL A 235 3.49 -12.69 -13.12
C VAL A 235 3.86 -11.67 -14.20
N GLN A 236 3.12 -11.64 -15.31
CA GLN A 236 3.31 -10.67 -16.38
C GLN A 236 2.92 -9.24 -15.96
N CYS A 237 1.75 -9.05 -15.34
CA CYS A 237 1.27 -7.73 -14.89
C CYS A 237 2.08 -7.17 -13.71
N SER A 238 2.61 -8.03 -12.85
CA SER A 238 3.47 -7.60 -11.76
C SER A 238 4.85 -7.22 -12.24
N GLY A 239 5.29 -7.56 -13.46
CA GLY A 239 6.66 -7.24 -13.93
C GLY A 239 7.75 -7.97 -13.14
N LEU A 240 7.37 -9.02 -12.39
CA LEU A 240 8.29 -9.94 -11.75
C LEU A 240 9.23 -10.48 -12.83
N GLY A 241 10.55 -10.25 -12.68
CA GLY A 241 11.59 -10.75 -13.60
C GLY A 241 12.21 -9.70 -14.52
N SER A 242 11.77 -8.45 -14.46
CA SER A 242 12.55 -7.34 -15.02
C SER A 242 13.80 -7.10 -14.17
N PRO A 243 14.98 -6.80 -14.77
CA PRO A 243 16.16 -6.34 -14.02
C PRO A 243 15.89 -5.07 -13.17
N ALA A 244 14.80 -4.35 -13.47
CA ALA A 244 14.33 -3.18 -12.74
C ALA A 244 13.36 -3.51 -11.59
N ASP A 245 13.04 -4.79 -11.34
CA ASP A 245 12.18 -5.15 -10.22
C ASP A 245 12.92 -5.02 -8.89
N THR A 246 12.69 -3.92 -8.20
CA THR A 246 13.21 -3.63 -6.86
C THR A 246 12.21 -3.94 -5.76
N ARG A 247 11.11 -4.66 -6.06
CA ARG A 247 9.99 -4.91 -5.12
C ARG A 247 10.15 -6.20 -4.31
N LEU A 248 11.26 -6.92 -4.51
CA LEU A 248 11.80 -7.93 -3.61
C LEU A 248 13.22 -7.54 -3.21
#